data_AF-A0A521YAI2-F1
#
_entry.id   AF-A0A521YAI2-F1
#
_cell.length_a   1.000
_cell.length_b   1.000
_cell.length_c   1.000
_cell.angle_alpha   90.00
_cell.angle_beta   90.00
_cell.angle_gamma   90.00
#
_symmetry.space_group_name_H-M   'P 1'
#
loop_
_entity.id
_entity.type
_entity.pdbx_description
1 polymer ?
#
loop_
_entity_poly.entity_id
_entity_poly.type
_entity_poly.pdbx_seq_one_letter_code
_entity_poly.pdbx_strand_id
1 'polypeptide(L)'
;MRTRMVRSAIVLIISLAFLPGCADVATNMAMTGAQAVYNQRSLQKRWSDQYISMRVFKALDVDDTRFKDANISIATFNNEVLLAGQVPKSWQRQEAEQRVKDIPNVKRVYNLIAVTPPSSALTRISDAWITAKVKAKLMTSSDVDATQVKVVTEDGTVYLMGILLPSEAQAAVDMARTTEGVEKVVKVFSYLRISRS
;
A
#
# COMPACT_ATOMS: atom_id res chain seq x y z
N MET A 1 -2.61 11.46 54.86
CA MET A 1 -2.03 11.95 53.59
C MET A 1 -0.89 11.08 53.05
N ARG A 2 0.07 10.61 53.86
CA ARG A 2 1.21 9.76 53.42
C ARG A 2 0.81 8.47 52.69
N THR A 3 -0.23 7.76 53.11
CA THR A 3 -0.66 6.48 52.51
C THR A 3 -1.33 6.63 51.13
N ARG A 4 -1.95 7.79 50.85
CA ARG A 4 -2.54 8.10 49.54
C ARG A 4 -1.47 8.49 48.51
N MET A 5 -0.39 9.14 48.93
CA MET A 5 0.78 9.41 48.08
C MET A 5 1.51 8.13 47.70
N VAL A 6 1.73 7.21 48.65
CA VAL A 6 2.40 5.92 48.38
C VAL A 6 1.58 5.05 47.42
N ARG A 7 0.24 4.99 47.59
CA ARG A 7 -0.64 4.27 46.67
C ARG A 7 -0.65 4.88 45.26
N SER A 8 -0.60 6.22 45.14
CA SER A 8 -0.55 6.90 43.83
C SER A 8 0.80 6.69 43.13
N ALA A 9 1.90 6.64 43.89
CA ALA A 9 3.23 6.37 43.36
C ALA A 9 3.37 4.92 42.84
N ILE A 10 2.77 3.94 43.52
CA ILE A 10 2.81 2.52 43.10
C ILE A 10 2.01 2.31 41.79
N VAL A 11 0.87 2.98 41.63
CA VAL A 11 0.06 2.89 40.39
C VAL A 11 0.79 3.54 39.19
N LEU A 12 1.53 4.62 39.41
CA LEU A 12 2.31 5.29 38.36
C LEU A 12 3.54 4.49 37.90
N ILE A 13 4.14 3.68 38.79
CA ILE A 13 5.29 2.83 38.47
C ILE A 13 4.85 1.57 37.69
N ILE A 14 3.66 1.03 37.98
CA ILE A 14 3.12 -0.14 37.27
C ILE A 14 2.65 0.21 35.85
N SER A 15 2.18 1.44 35.60
CA SER A 15 1.80 1.87 34.25
C SER A 15 2.99 2.08 33.31
N LEU A 16 4.18 2.41 33.84
CA LEU A 16 5.41 2.51 33.06
C LEU A 16 5.94 1.14 32.59
N ALA A 17 5.57 0.04 33.27
CA ALA A 17 5.98 -1.31 32.91
C ALA A 17 5.16 -1.92 31.75
N PHE A 18 4.08 -1.27 31.34
CA PHE A 18 3.18 -1.70 30.25
C PHE A 18 3.29 -0.84 28.99
N LEU A 19 4.38 -0.10 28.81
CA LEU A 19 4.77 0.42 27.50
C LEU A 19 5.50 -0.71 26.75
N PRO A 20 4.86 -1.43 25.80
CA PRO A 20 5.61 -2.20 24.80
C PRO A 20 6.34 -1.22 23.89
N GLY A 21 7.45 -0.66 24.38
CA GLY A 21 8.28 0.30 23.69
C GLY A 21 9.75 -0.09 23.83
N CYS A 22 10.34 -0.53 22.71
CA CYS A 22 11.79 -0.71 22.52
C CYS A 22 12.49 -1.83 23.29
N ALA A 23 11.86 -2.99 23.44
CA ALA A 23 12.56 -4.22 23.86
C ALA A 23 12.49 -5.30 22.77
N ASP A 24 13.00 -4.98 21.57
CA ASP A 24 13.42 -6.01 20.59
C ASP A 24 14.50 -5.48 19.62
N VAL A 25 15.49 -4.75 20.15
CA VAL A 25 16.65 -4.29 19.38
C VAL A 25 17.88 -5.17 19.65
N ALA A 26 17.88 -5.98 20.71
CA ALA A 26 19.08 -6.72 21.13
C ALA A 26 19.24 -8.10 20.45
N THR A 27 18.16 -8.75 20.00
CA THR A 27 18.21 -10.11 19.43
C THR A 27 18.51 -10.15 17.93
N ASN A 28 18.35 -9.02 17.22
CA ASN A 28 18.58 -8.90 15.78
C ASN A 28 19.94 -8.28 15.40
N MET A 29 20.84 -8.02 16.36
CA MET A 29 22.18 -7.46 16.09
C MET A 29 23.20 -8.49 15.57
N ALA A 30 22.80 -9.73 15.31
CA ALA A 30 23.57 -10.64 14.47
C ALA A 30 23.19 -10.44 12.99
N MET A 31 23.22 -9.19 12.50
CA MET A 31 23.16 -8.94 11.07
C MET A 31 24.47 -9.45 10.46
N THR A 32 24.44 -10.67 9.93
CA THR A 32 25.48 -11.13 9.00
C THR A 32 25.63 -10.08 7.90
N GLY A 33 26.86 -9.78 7.47
CA GLY A 33 27.12 -8.71 6.48
C GLY A 33 26.29 -8.82 5.19
N ALA A 34 25.85 -10.04 4.84
CA ALA A 34 24.93 -10.30 3.74
C ALA A 34 23.50 -9.75 3.99
N GLN A 35 22.96 -9.91 5.20
CA GLN A 35 21.64 -9.37 5.55
C GLN A 35 21.68 -7.85 5.65
N ALA A 36 22.77 -7.23 6.11
CA ALA A 36 22.89 -5.77 6.18
C ALA A 36 22.82 -5.11 4.79
N VAL A 37 23.50 -5.66 3.78
CA VAL A 37 23.46 -5.15 2.39
C VAL A 37 22.09 -5.42 1.73
N TYR A 38 21.48 -6.58 1.99
CA TYR A 38 20.12 -6.89 1.54
C TYR A 38 19.09 -5.92 2.16
N ASN A 39 19.19 -5.68 3.48
CA ASN A 39 18.34 -4.73 4.19
C ASN A 39 18.55 -3.31 3.68
N GLN A 40 19.79 -2.87 3.40
CA GLN A 40 20.02 -1.52 2.88
C GLN A 40 19.35 -1.29 1.52
N ARG A 41 19.40 -2.27 0.61
CA ARG A 41 18.71 -2.17 -0.70
C ARG A 41 17.19 -2.22 -0.56
N SER A 42 16.67 -3.10 0.29
CA SER A 42 15.22 -3.19 0.55
C SER A 42 14.69 -1.94 1.24
N LEU A 43 15.44 -1.40 2.21
CA LEU A 43 15.17 -0.12 2.85
C LEU A 43 15.19 0.99 1.81
N GLN A 44 16.25 1.14 1.00
CA GLN A 44 16.35 2.21 0.01
C GLN A 44 15.17 2.21 -0.99
N LYS A 45 14.71 1.04 -1.43
CA LYS A 45 13.49 0.93 -2.26
C LYS A 45 12.24 1.39 -1.51
N ARG A 46 12.05 0.97 -0.26
CA ARG A 46 10.92 1.39 0.58
C ARG A 46 10.92 2.91 0.83
N TRP A 47 12.09 3.51 1.01
CA TRP A 47 12.24 4.97 1.13
C TRP A 47 11.87 5.69 -0.18
N SER A 48 12.28 5.17 -1.34
CA SER A 48 11.92 5.72 -2.66
C SER A 48 10.41 5.70 -2.90
N ASP A 49 9.77 4.54 -2.68
CA ASP A 49 8.31 4.40 -2.87
C ASP A 49 7.51 5.28 -1.89
N GLN A 50 7.98 5.43 -0.65
CA GLN A 50 7.37 6.33 0.32
C GLN A 50 7.53 7.79 -0.11
N TYR A 51 8.71 8.19 -0.60
CA TYR A 51 8.95 9.53 -1.11
C TYR A 51 8.04 9.85 -2.31
N ILE A 52 7.97 8.95 -3.30
CA ILE A 52 7.07 9.09 -4.45
C ILE A 52 5.63 9.17 -3.97
N SER A 53 5.19 8.28 -3.07
CA SER A 53 3.82 8.31 -2.54
C SER A 53 3.48 9.66 -1.91
N MET A 54 4.34 10.21 -1.06
CA MET A 54 4.14 11.55 -0.48
C MET A 54 4.07 12.66 -1.54
N ARG A 55 4.92 12.59 -2.57
CA ARG A 55 4.90 13.55 -3.69
C ARG A 55 3.62 13.44 -4.51
N VAL A 56 3.12 12.23 -4.75
CA VAL A 56 1.86 11.97 -5.45
C VAL A 56 0.69 12.49 -4.62
N PHE A 57 0.63 12.16 -3.32
CA PHE A 57 -0.38 12.72 -2.41
C PHE A 57 -0.35 14.25 -2.41
N LYS A 58 0.83 14.87 -2.38
CA LYS A 58 0.92 16.33 -2.47
C LYS A 58 0.50 16.88 -3.83
N ALA A 59 0.77 16.16 -4.92
CA ALA A 59 0.44 16.59 -6.28
C ALA A 59 -1.05 16.43 -6.60
N LEU A 60 -1.71 15.43 -6.00
CA LEU A 60 -3.10 15.06 -6.26
C LEU A 60 -4.08 15.39 -5.14
N ASP A 61 -3.59 15.70 -3.93
CA ASP A 61 -3.95 16.90 -3.16
C ASP A 61 -3.97 16.80 -1.60
N VAL A 62 -3.77 17.97 -0.95
CA VAL A 62 -4.19 18.33 0.43
C VAL A 62 -5.23 19.51 0.47
N ASP A 63 -5.36 20.41 -0.54
CA ASP A 63 -6.36 21.52 -0.64
C ASP A 63 -6.87 22.01 -2.05
N ASP A 64 -6.26 21.58 -3.17
CA ASP A 64 -6.65 21.74 -4.58
C ASP A 64 -8.12 21.43 -4.90
N THR A 65 -8.82 22.48 -5.35
CA THR A 65 -10.22 22.44 -5.77
C THR A 65 -10.49 21.55 -6.98
N ARG A 66 -9.46 21.23 -7.78
CA ARG A 66 -9.60 20.41 -8.99
C ARG A 66 -9.94 18.96 -8.74
N PHE A 67 -9.72 18.44 -7.52
CA PHE A 67 -9.98 17.04 -7.17
C PHE A 67 -10.97 16.86 -6.00
N LYS A 68 -11.63 17.94 -5.54
CA LYS A 68 -12.57 17.88 -4.40
C LYS A 68 -13.79 16.99 -4.63
N ASP A 69 -14.20 16.84 -5.87
CA ASP A 69 -15.29 15.98 -6.32
C ASP A 69 -14.79 14.64 -6.89
N ALA A 70 -13.52 14.30 -6.69
CA ALA A 70 -12.91 13.06 -7.14
C ALA A 70 -12.70 12.06 -5.99
N ASN A 71 -12.65 10.78 -6.33
CA ASN A 71 -12.18 9.72 -5.46
C ASN A 71 -11.01 9.02 -6.16
N ILE A 72 -9.78 9.36 -5.78
CA ILE A 72 -8.58 8.80 -6.41
C ILE A 72 -7.77 8.03 -5.37
N SER A 73 -7.64 6.73 -5.57
CA SER A 73 -6.75 5.89 -4.79
C SER A 73 -5.38 5.82 -5.45
N ILE A 74 -4.35 6.03 -4.64
CA ILE A 74 -2.96 6.07 -5.06
C ILE A 74 -2.23 4.87 -4.45
N ALA A 75 -1.50 4.14 -5.29
CA ALA A 75 -0.54 3.16 -4.81
C ALA A 75 0.78 3.27 -5.57
N THR A 76 1.87 3.22 -4.83
CA THR A 76 3.22 3.14 -5.39
C THR A 76 3.84 1.80 -5.04
N PHE A 77 4.50 1.18 -6.02
CA PHE A 77 5.31 -0.02 -5.84
C PHE A 77 6.47 -0.03 -6.84
N ASN A 78 7.71 -0.12 -6.36
CA ASN A 78 8.92 -0.17 -7.19
C ASN A 78 9.06 1.01 -8.18
N ASN A 79 8.70 2.21 -7.71
CA ASN A 79 8.61 3.45 -8.47
C ASN A 79 7.56 3.46 -9.60
N GLU A 80 6.67 2.48 -9.65
CA GLU A 80 5.48 2.55 -10.51
C GLU A 80 4.29 3.03 -9.69
N VAL A 81 3.48 3.90 -10.27
CA VAL A 81 2.32 4.50 -9.61
C VAL A 81 1.04 4.00 -10.28
N LEU A 82 0.11 3.50 -9.48
CA LEU A 82 -1.27 3.24 -9.87
C LEU A 82 -2.14 4.41 -9.40
N LEU A 83 -2.94 4.92 -10.33
CA LEU A 83 -4.05 5.82 -10.07
C LEU A 83 -5.34 5.08 -10.41
N ALA A 84 -6.20 4.84 -9.42
CA ALA A 84 -7.48 4.16 -9.56
C ALA A 84 -8.60 4.99 -8.91
N GLY A 85 -9.86 4.58 -9.11
CA GLY A 85 -11.03 5.27 -8.57
C GLY A 85 -11.81 6.00 -9.66
N GLN A 86 -12.41 7.14 -9.34
CA GLN A 86 -13.35 7.84 -10.20
C GLN A 86 -13.15 9.35 -10.17
N VAL A 87 -13.33 9.98 -11.32
CA VAL A 87 -13.42 11.43 -11.48
C VAL A 87 -14.67 11.80 -12.29
N PRO A 88 -15.40 12.87 -11.93
CA PRO A 88 -16.55 13.32 -12.70
C PRO A 88 -16.20 13.80 -14.12
N LYS A 89 -14.98 14.30 -14.35
CA LYS A 89 -14.59 14.95 -15.61
C LYS A 89 -13.32 14.32 -16.19
N SER A 90 -13.32 14.11 -17.50
CA SER A 90 -12.19 13.48 -18.22
C SER A 90 -10.88 14.25 -18.07
N TRP A 91 -10.92 15.58 -17.97
CA TRP A 91 -9.72 16.39 -17.78
C TRP A 91 -9.05 16.15 -16.42
N GLN A 92 -9.81 15.81 -15.37
CA GLN A 92 -9.23 15.49 -14.05
C GLN A 92 -8.38 14.23 -14.13
N ARG A 93 -8.85 13.22 -14.89
CA ARG A 93 -8.08 11.99 -15.14
C ARG A 93 -6.75 12.27 -15.84
N GLN A 94 -6.75 13.15 -16.85
CA GLN A 94 -5.54 13.52 -17.60
C GLN A 94 -4.59 14.36 -16.75
N GLU A 95 -5.13 15.34 -16.03
CA GLU A 95 -4.39 16.19 -15.11
C GLU A 95 -3.69 15.37 -14.02
N ALA A 96 -4.40 14.40 -13.43
CA ALA A 96 -3.82 13.54 -12.40
C ALA A 96 -2.63 12.73 -12.94
N GLU A 97 -2.77 12.17 -14.13
CA GLU A 97 -1.68 11.44 -14.78
C GLU A 97 -0.48 12.34 -15.10
N GLN A 98 -0.73 13.53 -15.64
CA GLN A 98 0.34 14.46 -16.00
C GLN A 98 1.16 14.87 -14.77
N ARG A 99 0.48 15.27 -13.68
CA ARG A 99 1.17 15.66 -12.44
C ARG A 99 2.01 14.54 -11.85
N VAL A 100 1.52 13.30 -11.93
CA VAL A 100 2.27 12.16 -11.40
C VAL A 100 3.45 11.81 -12.29
N LYS A 101 3.33 11.95 -13.62
CA LYS A 101 4.45 11.78 -14.56
C LYS A 101 5.58 12.78 -14.31
N ASP A 102 5.26 13.99 -13.88
CA ASP A 102 6.24 15.05 -13.61
C ASP A 102 7.01 14.85 -12.28
N ILE A 103 6.64 13.83 -11.48
CA ILE A 103 7.34 13.51 -10.24
C ILE A 103 8.66 12.78 -10.55
N PRO A 104 9.81 13.26 -10.04
CA PRO A 104 11.09 12.60 -10.25
C PRO A 104 11.09 11.14 -9.80
N ASN A 105 11.79 10.29 -10.56
CA ASN A 105 11.97 8.87 -10.31
C ASN A 105 10.74 7.97 -10.51
N VAL A 106 9.57 8.52 -10.90
CA VAL A 106 8.45 7.71 -11.35
C VAL A 106 8.82 7.01 -12.67
N LYS A 107 8.79 5.68 -12.67
CA LYS A 107 9.10 4.87 -13.85
C LYS A 107 7.91 4.73 -14.79
N ARG A 108 6.72 4.60 -14.22
CA ARG A 108 5.49 4.35 -14.95
C ARG A 108 4.28 4.81 -14.15
N VAL A 109 3.28 5.30 -14.86
CA VAL A 109 1.97 5.64 -14.30
C VAL A 109 0.92 4.76 -14.98
N TYR A 110 0.20 3.97 -14.18
CA TYR A 110 -0.98 3.23 -14.61
C TYR A 110 -2.21 4.06 -14.25
N ASN A 111 -2.75 4.79 -15.23
CA ASN A 111 -3.95 5.60 -15.04
C ASN A 111 -5.22 4.80 -15.34
N LEU A 112 -5.77 4.19 -14.30
CA LEU A 112 -6.98 3.38 -14.31
C LEU A 112 -8.16 4.09 -13.65
N ILE A 113 -8.09 5.41 -13.52
CA ILE A 113 -9.21 6.24 -13.07
C ILE A 113 -10.37 6.13 -14.09
N ALA A 114 -11.57 5.84 -13.61
CA ALA A 114 -12.79 5.87 -14.40
C ALA A 114 -13.37 7.30 -14.46
N VAL A 115 -13.94 7.68 -15.60
CA VAL A 115 -14.62 8.97 -15.75
C VAL A 115 -16.11 8.77 -15.44
N THR A 116 -16.42 8.71 -14.15
CA THR A 116 -17.75 8.46 -13.59
C THR A 116 -17.89 9.22 -12.27
N PRO A 117 -19.12 9.42 -11.75
CA PRO A 117 -19.30 9.92 -10.40
C PRO A 117 -18.54 9.06 -9.36
N PRO A 118 -17.99 9.66 -8.29
CA PRO A 118 -17.38 8.93 -7.19
C PRO A 118 -18.31 7.92 -6.54
N SER A 119 -17.75 6.80 -6.11
CA SER A 119 -18.47 5.79 -5.35
C SER A 119 -18.97 6.34 -4.01
N SER A 120 -20.01 5.71 -3.46
CA SER A 120 -20.58 6.12 -2.18
C SER A 120 -19.64 5.81 -1.00
N ALA A 121 -19.85 6.45 0.16
CA ALA A 121 -19.08 6.12 1.36
C ALA A 121 -19.24 4.66 1.80
N LEU A 122 -20.43 4.08 1.63
CA LEU A 122 -20.70 2.68 1.94
C LEU A 122 -19.93 1.75 0.99
N THR A 123 -19.87 2.08 -0.29
CA THR A 123 -19.06 1.33 -1.28
C THR A 123 -17.59 1.35 -0.88
N ARG A 124 -17.04 2.52 -0.52
CA ARG A 124 -15.63 2.62 -0.09
C ARG A 124 -15.32 1.82 1.17
N ILE A 125 -16.27 1.75 2.12
CA ILE A 125 -16.13 0.88 3.30
C ILE A 125 -16.11 -0.60 2.87
N SER A 126 -17.00 -1.00 1.94
CA SER A 126 -16.98 -2.35 1.35
C SER A 126 -15.63 -2.66 0.69
N ASP A 127 -15.09 -1.73 -0.10
CA ASP A 127 -13.81 -1.89 -0.79
C ASP A 127 -12.63 -2.03 0.19
N ALA A 128 -12.66 -1.32 1.32
CA ALA A 128 -11.68 -1.48 2.39
C ALA A 128 -11.75 -2.88 3.02
N TRP A 129 -12.96 -3.41 3.22
CA TRP A 129 -13.17 -4.79 3.69
C TRP A 129 -12.72 -5.84 2.68
N ILE A 130 -13.02 -5.64 1.39
CA ILE A 130 -12.53 -6.50 0.31
C ILE A 130 -10.99 -6.50 0.31
N THR A 131 -10.37 -5.31 0.38
CA THR A 131 -8.92 -5.17 0.44
C THR A 131 -8.32 -5.93 1.63
N ALA A 132 -8.93 -5.82 2.81
CA ALA A 132 -8.49 -6.53 4.00
C ALA A 132 -8.61 -8.06 3.83
N LYS A 133 -9.74 -8.56 3.30
CA LYS A 133 -9.96 -9.99 3.01
C LYS A 133 -8.91 -10.52 2.02
N VAL A 134 -8.65 -9.81 0.92
CA VAL A 134 -7.65 -10.20 -0.09
C VAL A 134 -6.25 -10.24 0.54
N LYS A 135 -5.86 -9.21 1.29
CA LYS A 135 -4.56 -9.17 1.98
C LYS A 135 -4.41 -10.32 2.96
N ALA A 136 -5.45 -10.61 3.76
CA ALA A 136 -5.43 -11.72 4.70
C ALA A 136 -5.20 -13.07 3.99
N LYS A 137 -5.92 -13.33 2.89
CA LYS A 137 -5.72 -14.55 2.08
C LYS A 137 -4.30 -14.66 1.53
N LEU A 138 -3.75 -13.56 1.00
CA LEU A 138 -2.38 -13.53 0.48
C LEU A 138 -1.37 -13.83 1.61
N MET A 139 -1.57 -13.28 2.80
CA MET A 139 -0.69 -13.50 3.95
C MET A 139 -0.69 -14.94 4.47
N THR A 140 -1.79 -15.68 4.27
CA THR A 140 -1.90 -17.09 4.67
C THR A 140 -1.38 -18.06 3.62
N SER A 141 -1.02 -17.57 2.43
CA SER A 141 -0.57 -18.40 1.31
C SER A 141 0.94 -18.66 1.37
N SER A 142 1.35 -19.90 1.08
CA SER A 142 2.75 -20.26 0.83
C SER A 142 3.21 -19.93 -0.59
N ASP A 143 2.27 -19.72 -1.51
CA ASP A 143 2.55 -19.63 -2.96
C ASP A 143 2.88 -18.20 -3.42
N VAL A 144 2.67 -17.21 -2.56
CA VAL A 144 2.88 -15.78 -2.87
C VAL A 144 3.43 -15.09 -1.64
N ASP A 145 4.57 -14.41 -1.79
CA ASP A 145 5.04 -13.47 -0.76
C ASP A 145 4.13 -12.23 -0.77
N ALA A 146 3.23 -12.14 0.23
CA ALA A 146 2.31 -11.02 0.39
C ALA A 146 3.02 -9.66 0.50
N THR A 147 4.29 -9.61 0.94
CA THR A 147 5.06 -8.36 1.02
C THR A 147 5.46 -7.83 -0.36
N GLN A 148 5.45 -8.68 -1.39
CA GLN A 148 5.70 -8.31 -2.78
C GLN A 148 4.44 -7.91 -3.55
N VAL A 149 3.27 -7.90 -2.88
CA VAL A 149 1.98 -7.58 -3.50
C VAL A 149 1.33 -6.38 -2.83
N LYS A 150 1.09 -5.34 -3.61
CA LYS A 150 0.26 -4.21 -3.23
C LYS A 150 -1.17 -4.45 -3.73
N VAL A 151 -2.14 -4.35 -2.83
CA VAL A 151 -3.57 -4.51 -3.12
C VAL A 151 -4.28 -3.17 -2.92
N VAL A 152 -5.04 -2.74 -3.92
CA VAL A 152 -5.97 -1.60 -3.89
C VAL A 152 -7.31 -2.08 -4.41
N THR A 153 -8.42 -1.65 -3.81
CA THR A 153 -9.77 -1.98 -4.30
C THR A 153 -10.54 -0.69 -4.50
N GLU A 154 -11.19 -0.54 -5.65
CA GLU A 154 -12.10 0.56 -5.94
C GLU A 154 -13.32 0.02 -6.69
N ASP A 155 -14.51 0.27 -6.14
CA ASP A 155 -15.80 -0.09 -6.72
C ASP A 155 -15.84 -1.57 -7.12
N GLY A 156 -15.54 -2.45 -6.16
CA GLY A 156 -15.49 -3.91 -6.36
C GLY A 156 -14.33 -4.41 -7.25
N THR A 157 -13.54 -3.51 -7.86
CA THR A 157 -12.38 -3.88 -8.68
C THR A 157 -11.11 -3.90 -7.85
N VAL A 158 -10.46 -5.06 -7.79
CA VAL A 158 -9.17 -5.26 -7.11
C VAL A 158 -8.02 -5.06 -8.09
N TYR A 159 -7.13 -4.14 -7.78
CA TYR A 159 -5.88 -3.89 -8.49
C TYR A 159 -4.73 -4.52 -7.72
N LEU A 160 -4.00 -5.42 -8.38
CA LEU A 160 -2.83 -6.09 -7.82
C LEU A 160 -1.57 -5.55 -8.49
N MET A 161 -0.71 -4.91 -7.70
CA MET A 161 0.64 -4.53 -8.14
C MET A 161 1.68 -5.39 -7.45
N GLY A 162 2.83 -5.58 -8.10
CA GLY A 162 3.90 -6.37 -7.51
C GLY A 162 4.99 -6.72 -8.52
N ILE A 163 6.10 -7.25 -7.99
CA ILE A 163 7.14 -7.89 -8.78
C ILE A 163 7.10 -9.37 -8.43
N LEU A 164 6.56 -10.18 -9.33
CA LEU A 164 6.27 -11.58 -9.08
C LEU A 164 6.73 -12.44 -10.26
N LEU A 165 6.96 -13.72 -9.99
CA LEU A 165 7.01 -14.75 -11.01
C LEU A 165 5.62 -14.93 -11.65
N PRO A 166 5.52 -15.41 -12.90
CA PRO A 166 4.22 -15.65 -13.54
C PRO A 166 3.29 -16.59 -12.74
N SER A 167 3.84 -17.60 -12.08
CA SER A 167 3.08 -18.53 -11.22
C SER A 167 2.53 -17.83 -9.98
N GLU A 168 3.35 -17.06 -9.28
CA GLU A 168 2.95 -16.29 -8.09
C GLU A 168 1.89 -15.24 -8.45
N ALA A 169 2.06 -14.55 -9.59
CA ALA A 169 1.08 -13.59 -10.08
C ALA A 169 -0.28 -14.25 -10.37
N GLN A 170 -0.28 -15.47 -10.92
CA GLN A 170 -1.52 -16.21 -11.15
C GLN A 170 -2.17 -16.64 -9.83
N ALA A 171 -1.39 -17.14 -8.87
CA ALA A 171 -1.88 -17.49 -7.54
C ALA A 171 -2.49 -16.27 -6.81
N ALA A 172 -1.85 -15.11 -6.89
CA ALA A 172 -2.35 -13.86 -6.31
C ALA A 172 -3.70 -13.44 -6.92
N VAL A 173 -3.84 -13.58 -8.24
CA VAL A 173 -5.09 -13.30 -8.96
C VAL A 173 -6.18 -14.27 -8.57
N ASP A 174 -5.84 -15.55 -8.40
CA ASP A 174 -6.79 -16.60 -8.04
C ASP A 174 -7.32 -16.42 -6.61
N MET A 175 -6.46 -15.98 -5.69
CA MET A 175 -6.88 -15.61 -4.33
C MET A 175 -7.76 -14.36 -4.32
N ALA A 176 -7.41 -13.33 -5.09
CA ALA A 176 -8.22 -12.13 -5.20
C ALA A 176 -9.61 -12.42 -5.80
N ARG A 177 -9.68 -13.10 -6.95
CA ARG A 177 -10.96 -13.36 -7.66
C ARG A 177 -11.94 -14.24 -6.88
N THR A 178 -11.44 -15.09 -5.97
CA THR A 178 -12.27 -15.97 -5.13
C THR A 178 -12.67 -15.30 -3.82
N THR A 179 -12.33 -14.03 -3.62
CA THR A 179 -12.74 -13.26 -2.45
C THR A 179 -14.12 -12.68 -2.66
N GLU A 180 -14.99 -12.93 -1.69
CA GLU A 180 -16.35 -12.40 -1.68
C GLU A 180 -16.34 -10.86 -1.82
N GLY A 181 -17.19 -10.35 -2.71
CA GLY A 181 -17.30 -8.92 -3.03
C GLY A 181 -16.38 -8.44 -4.16
N VAL A 182 -15.46 -9.28 -4.63
CA VAL A 182 -14.61 -8.94 -5.79
C VAL A 182 -15.41 -9.14 -7.08
N GLU A 183 -15.57 -8.08 -7.86
CA GLU A 183 -16.24 -8.12 -9.15
C GLU A 183 -15.25 -8.30 -10.30
N LYS A 184 -14.06 -7.70 -10.17
CA LYS A 184 -13.02 -7.70 -11.19
C LYS A 184 -11.64 -7.67 -10.57
N VAL A 185 -10.68 -8.33 -11.22
CA VAL A 185 -9.26 -8.24 -10.86
C VAL A 185 -8.48 -7.65 -12.03
N VAL A 186 -7.72 -6.59 -11.76
CA VAL A 186 -6.82 -5.94 -12.72
C VAL A 186 -5.38 -6.20 -12.29
N LYS A 187 -4.60 -6.77 -13.21
CA LYS A 187 -3.19 -7.12 -13.00
C LYS A 187 -2.31 -5.96 -13.41
N VAL A 188 -1.55 -5.43 -12.45
CA VAL A 188 -0.58 -4.35 -12.62
C VAL A 188 0.81 -4.86 -12.18
N PHE A 189 1.19 -6.03 -12.70
CA PHE A 189 2.43 -6.70 -12.34
C PHE A 189 3.58 -6.34 -13.28
N SER A 190 4.76 -6.17 -12.68
CA SER A 190 6.03 -6.24 -13.39
C SER A 190 6.59 -7.66 -13.26
N TYR A 191 6.77 -8.37 -14.38
CA TYR A 191 7.27 -9.75 -14.36
C TYR A 191 8.80 -9.80 -14.30
N LEU A 192 9.36 -10.59 -13.39
CA LEU A 192 10.79 -10.92 -13.41
C LEU A 192 11.08 -11.83 -14.61
N ARG A 193 11.84 -11.32 -15.59
CA ARG A 193 12.42 -12.15 -16.65
C ARG A 193 13.86 -12.49 -16.29
N ILE A 194 14.15 -13.78 -16.13
CA ILE A 194 15.53 -14.25 -16.06
C ILE A 194 16.08 -14.18 -17.50
N SER A 195 16.96 -13.21 -17.75
CA SER A 195 17.74 -13.20 -18.99
C SER A 195 18.80 -14.31 -18.87
N ARG A 196 18.69 -15.37 -19.67
CA ARG A 196 19.82 -16.29 -19.86
C ARG A 196 20.86 -15.55 -20.72
N SER A 197 22.04 -15.33 -20.17
CA SER A 197 23.25 -14.96 -20.93
C SER A 197 23.80 -16.19 -21.65
#